data_AF-A0A3P6TIB8-F1
#
_entry.id   AF-A0A3P6TIB8-F1
#
_cell.length_a   1.000
_cell.length_b   1.000
_cell.length_c   1.000
_cell.angle_alpha   90.00
_cell.angle_beta   90.00
_cell.angle_gamma   90.00
#
_symmetry.space_group_name_H-M   'P 1'
#
loop_
_entity.id
_entity.type
_entity.pdbx_description
1 polymer ?
#
loop_
_entity_poly.entity_id
_entity_poly.type
_entity_poly.pdbx_seq_one_letter_code
_entity_poly.pdbx_strand_id
1 'polypeptide(L)'
;MNCILGTQEETDVVSIDILTFLRDMVNQTVIDLLFINNEGLEFDLLPVIAVGDLLKESGIVICQMNVEIHVSEQEDRLEYFASMMSDVLNARRFALLHWWGHQRAFFINIQHPMCVEKYLVQFFK
;
A
#
# COMPACT_ATOMS: atom_id res chain seq x y z
N MET A 1 -11.90 9.43 -33.56
CA MET A 1 -11.05 9.39 -32.35
C MET A 1 -10.51 7.97 -32.28
N ASN A 2 -9.28 7.78 -32.76
CA ASN A 2 -8.69 6.45 -32.90
C ASN A 2 -7.87 6.15 -31.65
N CYS A 3 -8.34 5.23 -30.82
CA CYS A 3 -7.49 4.62 -29.79
C CYS A 3 -6.38 3.84 -30.51
N ILE A 4 -5.13 4.10 -30.13
CA ILE A 4 -3.99 3.32 -30.56
C ILE A 4 -4.22 1.91 -30.00
N LEU A 5 -4.53 0.95 -30.87
CA LEU A 5 -4.55 -0.47 -30.52
C LEU A 5 -3.09 -0.90 -30.37
N GLY A 6 -2.53 -0.74 -29.17
CA GLY A 6 -1.28 -1.37 -28.81
C GLY A 6 -1.47 -2.89 -28.82
N THR A 7 -0.57 -3.62 -29.49
CA THR A 7 -0.52 -5.07 -29.39
C THR A 7 0.09 -5.44 -28.05
N GLN A 8 -0.66 -6.17 -27.21
CA GLN A 8 -0.14 -6.70 -25.95
C GLN A 8 0.67 -7.96 -26.28
N GLU A 9 1.98 -7.92 -26.03
CA GLU A 9 2.85 -9.09 -26.15
C GLU A 9 3.14 -9.65 -24.76
N GLU A 10 2.93 -10.95 -24.58
CA GLU A 10 3.32 -11.64 -23.36
C GLU A 10 4.83 -11.81 -23.32
N THR A 11 5.45 -11.34 -22.25
CA THR A 11 6.88 -11.54 -21.97
C THR A 11 7.04 -12.04 -20.55
N ASP A 12 8.03 -12.91 -20.36
CA ASP A 12 8.49 -13.26 -19.03
C ASP A 12 9.09 -12.01 -18.39
N VAL A 13 8.64 -11.73 -17.17
CA VAL A 13 9.16 -10.64 -16.32
C VAL A 13 9.67 -11.23 -15.01
N VAL A 14 10.78 -10.68 -14.51
CA VAL A 14 11.30 -11.04 -13.20
C VAL A 14 10.49 -10.31 -12.13
N SER A 15 9.92 -11.05 -11.17
CA SER A 15 9.30 -10.46 -9.99
C SER A 15 10.38 -10.12 -8.96
N ILE A 16 10.32 -8.90 -8.41
CA ILE A 16 11.23 -8.41 -7.38
C ILE A 16 10.38 -8.10 -6.15
N ASP A 17 10.78 -8.62 -4.99
CA ASP A 17 10.07 -8.34 -3.76
C ASP A 17 10.26 -6.89 -3.32
N ILE A 18 9.29 -6.38 -2.55
CA ILE A 18 9.25 -4.97 -2.15
C ILE A 18 10.46 -4.56 -1.31
N LEU A 19 11.07 -5.47 -0.53
CA LEU A 19 12.26 -5.14 0.26
C LEU A 19 13.48 -4.96 -0.64
N THR A 20 13.72 -5.91 -1.55
CA THR A 20 14.81 -5.82 -2.53
C THR A 20 14.65 -4.55 -3.37
N PHE A 21 13.44 -4.25 -3.82
CA PHE A 21 13.17 -3.02 -4.56
C PHE A 21 13.53 -1.76 -3.75
N LEU A 22 13.00 -1.62 -2.53
CA LEU A 22 13.21 -0.41 -1.73
C LEU A 22 14.65 -0.26 -1.22
N ARG A 23 15.26 -1.36 -0.77
CA ARG A 23 16.59 -1.35 -0.15
C ARG A 23 17.72 -1.39 -1.17
N ASP A 24 17.64 -2.27 -2.15
CA ASP A 24 18.80 -2.56 -3.01
C ASP A 24 18.75 -1.78 -4.33
N MET A 25 17.55 -1.46 -4.82
CA MET A 25 17.38 -0.70 -6.07
C MET A 25 17.17 0.79 -5.82
N VAL A 26 16.19 1.13 -4.99
CA VAL A 26 15.87 2.52 -4.65
C VAL A 26 16.85 3.07 -3.60
N ASN A 27 17.40 2.19 -2.75
CA ASN A 27 18.30 2.53 -1.66
C ASN A 27 17.71 3.58 -0.70
N GLN A 28 16.45 3.36 -0.31
CA GLN A 28 15.73 4.19 0.64
C GLN A 28 15.12 3.32 1.74
N THR A 29 15.46 3.65 2.98
CA THR A 29 14.90 3.00 4.17
C THR A 29 13.77 3.82 4.79
N VAL A 30 13.61 5.09 4.42
CA VAL A 30 12.50 5.94 4.86
C VAL A 30 11.74 6.41 3.63
N ILE A 31 10.51 5.95 3.50
CA ILE A 31 9.58 6.31 2.46
C ILE A 31 8.50 7.19 3.08
N ASP A 32 8.56 8.48 2.77
CA ASP A 32 7.56 9.43 3.25
C ASP A 32 6.17 9.12 2.69
N LEU A 33 6.10 8.83 1.40
CA LEU A 33 4.87 8.73 0.62
C LEU A 33 5.02 7.60 -0.41
N LEU A 34 4.21 6.54 -0.26
CA LEU A 34 4.12 5.43 -1.20
C LEU A 34 2.76 5.47 -1.91
N PHE A 35 2.79 5.68 -3.24
CA PHE A 35 1.60 5.54 -4.08
C PHE A 35 1.56 4.14 -4.70
N ILE A 36 0.43 3.45 -4.53
CA ILE A 36 0.23 2.10 -5.07
C ILE A 36 -0.99 2.12 -5.99
N ASN A 37 -0.77 1.81 -7.26
CA ASN A 37 -1.79 1.40 -8.22
C ASN A 37 -1.20 0.21 -8.98
N ASN A 38 -1.68 -0.98 -8.67
CA ASN A 38 -1.18 -2.25 -9.19
C ASN A 38 -2.31 -3.16 -9.70
N GLU A 39 -3.41 -2.56 -10.15
CA GLU A 39 -4.48 -3.21 -10.92
C GLU A 39 -4.98 -4.55 -10.34
N GLY A 40 -5.16 -4.63 -9.02
CA GLY A 40 -5.70 -5.79 -8.29
C GLY A 40 -4.68 -6.51 -7.41
N LEU A 41 -3.39 -6.29 -7.59
CA LEU A 41 -2.36 -6.94 -6.74
C LEU A 41 -2.23 -6.28 -5.35
N GLU A 42 -3.00 -5.23 -5.06
CA GLU A 42 -2.99 -4.58 -3.76
C GLU A 42 -3.43 -5.52 -2.62
N PHE A 43 -4.28 -6.51 -2.91
CA PHE A 43 -4.75 -7.48 -1.92
C PHE A 43 -3.63 -8.36 -1.36
N ASP A 44 -2.56 -8.60 -2.12
CA ASP A 44 -1.38 -9.35 -1.68
C ASP A 44 -0.31 -8.42 -1.10
N LEU A 45 -0.10 -7.26 -1.73
CA LEU A 45 0.96 -6.33 -1.34
C LEU A 45 0.66 -5.59 -0.03
N LEU A 46 -0.58 -5.15 0.19
CA LEU A 46 -0.94 -4.40 1.40
C LEU A 46 -0.73 -5.22 2.68
N PRO A 47 -1.16 -6.49 2.80
CA PRO A 47 -0.88 -7.31 3.97
C PRO A 47 0.62 -7.47 4.26
N VAL A 48 1.43 -7.68 3.21
CA VAL A 48 2.89 -7.80 3.34
C VAL A 48 3.50 -6.55 3.96
N ILE A 49 3.00 -5.36 3.58
CA ILE A 49 3.48 -4.07 4.06
C ILE A 49 2.90 -3.70 5.44
N ALA A 50 1.60 -3.86 5.62
CA ALA A 50 0.83 -3.22 6.68
C ALA A 50 0.49 -4.15 7.86
N VAL A 51 0.55 -5.47 7.66
CA VAL A 51 0.24 -6.47 8.71
C VAL A 51 1.53 -7.11 9.21
N GLY A 52 2.39 -7.56 8.30
CA GLY A 52 3.65 -8.23 8.62
C GLY A 52 4.68 -7.35 9.34
N ASP A 53 5.62 -7.99 10.02
CA ASP A 53 6.82 -7.34 10.59
C ASP A 53 7.94 -7.09 9.58
N LEU A 54 7.71 -7.45 8.31
CA LEU A 54 8.71 -7.42 7.24
C LEU A 54 9.46 -6.08 7.14
N LEU A 55 8.72 -4.96 7.11
CA LEU A 55 9.32 -3.64 7.01
C LEU A 55 10.10 -3.26 8.27
N LYS A 56 9.54 -3.57 9.44
CA LYS A 56 10.15 -3.29 10.73
C LYS A 56 11.45 -4.06 10.92
N GLU A 57 11.44 -5.36 10.61
CA GLU A 57 12.62 -6.24 10.68
C GLU A 57 13.71 -5.81 9.69
N SER A 58 13.31 -5.21 8.57
CA SER A 58 14.23 -4.71 7.54
C SER A 58 14.71 -3.28 7.77
N GLY A 59 14.27 -2.61 8.84
CA GLY A 59 14.60 -1.21 9.12
C GLY A 59 13.99 -0.22 8.12
N ILE A 60 12.96 -0.63 7.38
CA ILE A 60 12.23 0.21 6.43
C ILE A 60 11.03 0.84 7.12
N VAL A 61 10.87 2.16 6.95
CA VAL A 61 9.77 2.94 7.48
C VAL A 61 9.01 3.55 6.31
N ILE A 62 7.73 3.20 6.18
CA ILE A 62 6.80 3.88 5.28
C ILE A 62 5.88 4.73 6.15
N CYS A 63 5.81 6.05 5.92
CA CYS A 63 4.98 6.93 6.74
C CYS A 63 3.56 7.11 6.21
N GLN A 64 3.38 7.32 4.91
CA GLN A 64 2.08 7.46 4.27
C GLN A 64 1.98 6.46 3.11
N MET A 65 0.83 5.79 3.01
CA MET A 65 0.48 5.03 1.81
C MET A 65 -0.81 5.53 1.21
N ASN A 66 -0.78 5.80 -0.07
CA ASN A 66 -1.95 6.12 -0.87
C ASN A 66 -2.18 4.96 -1.84
N VAL A 67 -3.20 4.16 -1.57
CA VAL A 67 -3.44 2.91 -2.29
C VAL A 67 -4.74 2.97 -3.05
N GLU A 68 -4.67 2.62 -4.33
CA GLU A 68 -5.82 2.36 -5.18
C GLU A 68 -6.24 0.90 -5.05
N ILE A 69 -7.48 0.67 -4.66
CA ILE A 69 -8.07 -0.62 -4.35
C ILE A 69 -9.16 -0.90 -5.37
N HIS A 70 -8.91 -1.90 -6.19
CA HIS A 70 -9.72 -2.37 -7.30
C HIS A 70 -10.77 -3.36 -6.81
N VAL A 71 -11.78 -2.83 -6.11
CA VAL A 71 -12.97 -3.61 -5.75
C VAL A 71 -13.80 -3.82 -7.03
N SER A 72 -13.81 -5.05 -7.54
CA SER A 72 -14.74 -5.43 -8.63
C SER A 72 -16.09 -5.85 -8.04
N GLU A 73 -17.17 -5.73 -8.81
CA GLU A 73 -18.53 -6.14 -8.40
C GLU A 73 -18.73 -7.65 -8.23
N GLN A 74 -17.71 -8.49 -8.45
CA GLN A 74 -17.77 -9.92 -8.15
C GLN A 74 -17.74 -10.14 -6.63
N GLU A 75 -18.71 -10.89 -6.10
CA GLU A 75 -18.93 -11.10 -4.65
C GLU A 75 -17.64 -11.51 -3.91
N ASP A 76 -16.83 -12.39 -4.50
CA ASP A 76 -15.56 -12.85 -3.91
C ASP A 76 -14.61 -11.69 -3.57
N ARG A 77 -14.57 -10.63 -4.38
CA ARG A 77 -13.65 -9.50 -4.18
C ARG A 77 -14.05 -8.60 -3.00
N LEU A 78 -15.33 -8.56 -2.65
CA LEU A 78 -15.78 -7.80 -1.49
C LEU A 78 -15.34 -8.49 -0.18
N GLU A 79 -15.37 -9.83 -0.15
CA GLU A 79 -14.88 -10.60 0.99
C GLU A 79 -13.37 -10.46 1.17
N TYR A 80 -12.59 -10.56 0.09
CA TYR A 80 -11.14 -10.32 0.13
C TYR A 80 -10.81 -8.91 0.63
N PHE A 81 -11.54 -7.91 0.14
CA PHE A 81 -11.40 -6.54 0.62
C PHE A 81 -11.67 -6.42 2.12
N ALA A 82 -12.82 -6.96 2.58
CA ALA A 82 -13.20 -6.89 3.98
C ALA A 82 -12.18 -7.60 4.88
N SER A 83 -11.69 -8.78 4.46
CA SER A 83 -10.67 -9.52 5.19
C SER A 83 -9.35 -8.75 5.28
N MET A 84 -8.84 -8.28 4.13
CA MET A 84 -7.60 -7.51 4.07
C MET A 84 -7.68 -6.25 4.95
N MET A 85 -8.77 -5.48 4.85
CA MET A 85 -8.95 -4.28 5.66
C MET A 85 -9.05 -4.61 7.16
N SER A 86 -9.74 -5.68 7.53
CA SER A 86 -9.80 -6.17 8.91
C SER A 86 -8.40 -6.47 9.45
N ASP A 87 -7.57 -7.18 8.68
CA ASP A 87 -6.21 -7.54 9.07
C ASP A 87 -5.33 -6.29 9.24
N VAL A 88 -5.40 -5.34 8.30
CA VAL A 88 -4.65 -4.06 8.38
C VAL A 88 -5.02 -3.28 9.64
N LEU A 89 -6.31 -3.16 9.94
CA LEU A 89 -6.80 -2.43 11.12
C LEU A 89 -6.45 -3.17 12.42
N ASN A 90 -6.55 -4.50 12.43
CA ASN A 90 -6.21 -5.34 13.59
C ASN A 90 -4.72 -5.33 13.91
N ALA A 91 -3.85 -5.17 12.90
CA ALA A 91 -2.41 -5.02 13.09
C ALA A 91 -2.06 -3.75 13.87
N ARG A 92 -2.92 -2.72 13.85
CA ARG A 92 -2.75 -1.42 14.55
C ARG A 92 -1.44 -0.71 14.22
N ARG A 93 -0.91 -0.93 13.02
CA ARG A 93 0.33 -0.30 12.53
C ARG A 93 0.05 0.93 11.69
N PHE A 94 -1.00 0.85 10.88
CA PHE A 94 -1.43 1.91 10.00
C PHE A 94 -2.87 2.32 10.33
N ALA A 95 -3.10 3.61 10.50
CA ALA A 95 -4.43 4.19 10.60
C ALA A 95 -4.94 4.56 9.21
N LEU A 96 -6.15 4.13 8.86
CA LEU A 96 -6.87 4.63 7.70
C LEU A 96 -7.45 6.01 8.03
N LEU A 97 -6.96 7.07 7.38
CA LEU A 97 -7.44 8.44 7.60
C LEU A 97 -8.58 8.83 6.67
N HIS A 98 -8.52 8.39 5.42
CA HIS A 98 -9.51 8.78 4.44
C HIS A 98 -9.68 7.71 3.36
N TRP A 99 -10.89 7.65 2.83
CA TRP A 99 -11.24 6.90 1.65
C TRP A 99 -11.93 7.86 0.68
N TRP A 100 -11.35 8.07 -0.50
CA TRP A 100 -11.88 8.97 -1.52
C TRP A 100 -12.33 8.19 -2.77
N GLY A 101 -13.59 8.41 -3.17
CA GLY A 101 -14.18 7.79 -4.36
C GLY A 101 -14.38 6.28 -4.22
N HIS A 102 -14.38 5.57 -5.35
CA HIS A 102 -14.59 4.12 -5.38
C HIS A 102 -13.34 3.31 -4.99
N GLN A 103 -12.15 3.91 -4.91
CA GLN A 103 -10.90 3.13 -4.92
C GLN A 103 -9.74 3.66 -4.08
N ARG A 104 -9.72 4.89 -3.52
CA ARG A 104 -8.44 5.43 -2.94
C ARG A 104 -8.41 5.54 -1.42
N ALA A 105 -7.56 4.74 -0.79
CA ALA A 105 -7.35 4.67 0.65
C ALA A 105 -6.04 5.37 1.08
N PHE A 106 -6.13 6.16 2.15
CA PHE A 106 -5.00 6.88 2.74
C PHE A 106 -4.66 6.32 4.11
N PHE A 107 -3.48 5.71 4.22
CA PHE A 107 -2.97 5.14 5.46
C PHE A 107 -1.81 5.96 6.01
N ILE A 108 -1.75 6.09 7.33
CA ILE A 108 -0.64 6.68 8.06
C ILE A 108 -0.06 5.67 9.04
N ASN A 109 1.25 5.51 9.03
CA ASN A 109 1.97 4.68 10.00
C ASN A 109 1.90 5.33 11.38
N ILE A 110 1.11 4.73 12.27
CA ILE A 110 0.94 5.18 13.66
C ILE A 110 1.88 4.45 14.62
N GLN A 111 2.60 3.43 14.15
CA GLN A 111 3.57 2.69 14.94
C GLN A 111 4.90 3.46 15.07
N HIS A 112 5.27 4.25 14.07
CA HIS A 112 6.54 4.96 14.05
C HIS A 112 6.40 6.44 14.49
N PRO A 113 7.09 6.88 15.57
CA PRO A 113 6.93 8.23 16.13
C PRO A 113 7.15 9.37 15.13
N MET A 114 8.15 9.25 14.25
CA MET A 114 8.43 10.23 13.20
C MET A 114 7.23 10.45 12.27
N CYS A 115 6.50 9.38 11.92
CA CYS A 115 5.35 9.49 11.03
C CYS A 115 4.16 10.13 11.76
N VAL A 116 3.95 9.79 13.04
CA VAL A 116 2.94 10.43 13.89
C VAL A 116 3.21 11.92 14.06
N GLU A 117 4.44 12.29 14.35
CA GLU A 117 4.86 13.69 14.50
C GLU A 117 4.62 14.49 13.21
N LYS A 118 5.03 13.92 12.06
CA LYS A 118 4.92 14.57 10.77
C LYS A 118 3.48 14.72 10.29
N TYR A 119 2.64 13.70 10.46
CA TYR A 119 1.32 13.67 9.84
C TYR A 119 0.16 13.95 10.80
N LEU A 120 0.26 13.60 12.08
CA LEU A 120 -0.89 13.61 13.00
C LEU A 120 -0.83 14.69 14.08
N VAL A 121 0.35 14.97 14.65
CA VAL A 121 0.48 15.87 15.81
C VAL A 121 -0.05 17.28 15.52
N GLN A 122 0.05 17.76 14.28
CA GLN A 122 -0.47 19.07 13.87
C GLN A 122 -1.98 19.25 14.07
N PHE A 123 -2.76 18.17 14.15
CA PHE A 123 -4.22 18.22 14.33
C PHE A 123 -4.67 18.27 15.80
N PHE A 124 -3.75 18.07 16.74
CA PHE A 124 -4.03 18.05 18.19
C PHE A 124 -3.43 19.25 18.93
N LYS A 125 -2.94 20.24 18.19
CA LYS A 125 -2.48 21.53 18.69
C LYS A 125 -3.61 22.55 18.56
#